data_AF-A0A7Y7XV94-F1
#
_entry.id   AF-A0A7Y7XV94-F1
#
_cell.length_a   1.000
_cell.length_b   1.000
_cell.length_c   1.000
_cell.angle_alpha   90.00
_cell.angle_beta   90.00
_cell.angle_gamma   90.00
#
_symmetry.space_group_name_H-M   'P 1'
#
loop_
_entity.id
_entity.type
_entity.pdbx_description
1 polymer ?
#
loop_
_entity_poly.entity_id
_entity_poly.type
_entity_poly.pdbx_seq_one_letter_code
_entity_poly.pdbx_strand_id
1 'polypeptide(L)'
;MSRPPVATRAQQIELRMAARALSRAGLAHAYGHCSLRLDAGHFLVCAAKPMGLIEPGEDGVVVAIDAELPAGVLGEVRIHQQIYRRRAEVGAVIRSMPAQVMTLSCARLTPQSRHGMGAYFHSSIPLWDDPQLLRDDSQAAALAEQLAGHAALVMRGNGAIVVGASLVEALTLNWYLEDAARIELQLLAAGLAGPLLSAGETARRATNSGRIFERMWDHLTAGDAEAAVYLQDGLQEGN
;
A
#
# COMPACT_ATOMS: atom_id res chain seq x y z
N MET A 1 -14.63 24.50 -12.90
CA MET A 1 -13.73 23.43 -12.42
C MET A 1 -12.32 23.78 -12.86
N SER A 2 -11.35 23.78 -11.94
CA SER A 2 -9.94 23.98 -12.30
C SER A 2 -9.47 22.82 -13.18
N ARG A 3 -8.52 23.09 -14.08
CA ARG A 3 -7.88 22.03 -14.87
C ARG A 3 -7.24 21.01 -13.90
N PRO A 4 -7.38 19.69 -14.12
CA PRO A 4 -6.71 18.72 -13.27
C PRO A 4 -5.19 18.95 -13.26
N PRO A 5 -4.51 18.64 -12.14
CA PRO A 5 -3.07 18.76 -12.07
C PRO A 5 -2.42 17.80 -13.07
N VAL A 6 -1.23 18.15 -13.52
CA VAL A 6 -0.37 17.26 -14.29
C VAL A 6 0.63 16.67 -13.31
N ALA A 7 0.70 15.34 -13.21
CA ALA A 7 1.70 14.68 -12.40
C ALA A 7 3.11 15.00 -12.93
N THR A 8 4.05 15.26 -12.03
CA THR A 8 5.44 15.50 -12.42
C THR A 8 6.08 14.22 -12.93
N ARG A 9 7.19 14.37 -13.66
CA ARG A 9 7.99 13.23 -14.11
C ARG A 9 8.49 12.40 -12.92
N ALA A 10 8.92 13.06 -11.83
CA ALA A 10 9.38 12.39 -10.62
C ALA A 10 8.25 11.54 -9.98
N GLN A 11 7.04 12.09 -9.88
CA GLN A 11 5.86 11.36 -9.35
C GLN A 11 5.50 10.13 -10.22
N GLN A 12 5.56 10.27 -11.55
CA GLN A 12 5.32 9.14 -12.45
C GLN A 12 6.38 8.03 -12.28
N ILE A 13 7.66 8.42 -12.15
CA ILE A 13 8.75 7.47 -11.92
C ILE A 13 8.59 6.79 -10.56
N GLU A 14 8.32 7.54 -9.48
CA GLU A 14 8.12 7.00 -8.13
C GLU A 14 7.02 5.94 -8.12
N LEU A 15 5.88 6.25 -8.74
CA LEU A 15 4.75 5.34 -8.85
C LEU A 15 5.11 4.04 -9.57
N ARG A 16 5.78 4.14 -10.73
CA ARG A 16 6.21 2.98 -11.51
C ARG A 16 7.22 2.13 -10.76
N MET A 17 8.18 2.76 -10.08
CA MET A 17 9.17 2.08 -9.24
C MET A 17 8.49 1.33 -8.09
N ALA A 18 7.54 1.95 -7.39
CA ALA A 18 6.77 1.30 -6.33
C ALA A 18 5.97 0.10 -6.85
N ALA A 19 5.30 0.25 -7.99
CA ALA A 19 4.54 -0.82 -8.63
C ALA A 19 5.44 -2.04 -8.97
N ARG A 20 6.58 -1.79 -9.63
CA ARG A 20 7.53 -2.86 -9.96
C ARG A 20 8.17 -3.47 -8.72
N ALA A 21 8.45 -2.67 -7.68
CA ALA A 21 8.98 -3.16 -6.41
C ALA A 21 8.00 -4.12 -5.71
N LEU A 22 6.70 -3.79 -5.66
CA LEU A 22 5.66 -4.70 -5.14
C LEU A 22 5.68 -6.04 -5.86
N SER A 23 5.78 -6.03 -7.18
CA SER A 23 5.82 -7.26 -7.98
C SER A 23 7.10 -8.07 -7.77
N ARG A 24 8.28 -7.43 -7.81
CA ARG A 24 9.57 -8.11 -7.56
C ARG A 24 9.66 -8.71 -6.16
N ALA A 25 9.05 -8.05 -5.18
CA ALA A 25 8.98 -8.55 -3.81
C ALA A 25 7.96 -9.69 -3.61
N GLY A 26 7.25 -10.11 -4.67
CA GLY A 26 6.22 -11.15 -4.58
C GLY A 26 4.95 -10.70 -3.84
N LEU A 27 4.76 -9.40 -3.63
CA LEU A 27 3.60 -8.82 -2.94
C LEU A 27 2.46 -8.51 -3.90
N ALA A 28 2.70 -8.62 -5.21
CA ALA A 28 1.70 -8.50 -6.25
C ALA A 28 2.05 -9.40 -7.44
N HIS A 29 1.05 -9.72 -8.25
CA HIS A 29 1.20 -10.56 -9.43
C HIS A 29 0.53 -9.89 -10.64
N ALA A 30 -0.29 -10.63 -11.40
CA ALA A 30 -1.12 -10.07 -12.47
C ALA A 30 -2.11 -8.99 -11.99
N TYR A 31 -2.40 -8.93 -10.69
CA TYR A 31 -3.35 -8.02 -10.07
C TYR A 31 -2.69 -7.20 -8.97
N GLY A 32 -3.31 -6.07 -8.65
CA GLY A 32 -2.83 -5.07 -7.71
C GLY A 32 -2.66 -3.73 -8.39
N HIS A 33 -2.64 -2.68 -7.59
CA HIS A 33 -2.47 -1.31 -8.05
C HIS A 33 -2.02 -0.44 -6.88
N CYS A 34 -1.33 0.65 -7.20
CA CYS A 34 -0.91 1.64 -6.21
C CYS A 34 -1.20 3.04 -6.73
N SER A 35 -1.35 3.99 -5.80
CA SER A 35 -1.52 5.39 -6.13
C SER A 35 -0.80 6.30 -5.14
N LEU A 36 -0.54 7.53 -5.58
CA LEU A 36 -0.03 8.63 -4.77
C LEU A 36 -0.93 9.86 -4.90
N ARG A 37 -1.16 10.57 -3.81
CA ARG A 37 -1.93 11.82 -3.78
C ARG A 37 -1.14 12.94 -4.47
N LEU A 38 -1.81 13.71 -5.32
CA LEU A 38 -1.23 14.90 -5.96
C LEU A 38 -1.64 16.18 -5.22
N ASP A 39 -2.91 16.28 -4.85
CA ASP A 39 -3.46 17.42 -4.11
C ASP A 39 -4.71 17.00 -3.31
N ALA A 40 -5.48 17.98 -2.82
CA ALA A 40 -6.70 17.74 -2.04
C ALA A 40 -7.81 17.03 -2.83
N GLY A 41 -7.84 17.17 -4.16
CA GLY A 41 -8.88 16.66 -5.04
C GLY A 41 -8.43 15.58 -6.03
N HIS A 42 -7.13 15.29 -6.14
CA HIS A 42 -6.60 14.38 -7.15
C HIS A 42 -5.49 13.46 -6.62
N PHE A 43 -5.37 12.30 -7.26
CA PHE A 43 -4.28 11.35 -7.07
C PHE A 43 -3.88 10.74 -8.41
N LEU A 44 -2.67 10.20 -8.48
CA LEU A 44 -2.14 9.48 -9.62
C LEU A 44 -2.15 7.98 -9.33
N VAL A 45 -2.75 7.17 -10.20
CA VAL A 45 -2.80 5.70 -10.07
C VAL A 45 -1.99 5.03 -11.19
N CYS A 46 -1.34 3.91 -10.88
CA CYS A 46 -0.51 3.22 -11.86
C CYS A 46 -1.34 2.68 -13.04
N ALA A 47 -0.67 2.40 -14.16
CA ALA A 47 -1.31 1.80 -15.33
C ALA A 47 -2.04 0.49 -14.98
N ALA A 48 -3.20 0.26 -15.61
CA ALA A 48 -4.06 -0.89 -15.37
C ALA A 48 -3.52 -2.18 -16.03
N LYS A 49 -2.38 -2.66 -15.55
CA LYS A 49 -1.67 -3.85 -16.03
C LYS A 49 -0.94 -4.53 -14.86
N PRO A 50 -0.41 -5.76 -15.05
CA PRO A 50 0.44 -6.38 -14.04
C PRO A 50 1.57 -5.42 -13.62
N MET A 51 1.65 -5.09 -12.34
CA MET A 51 2.51 -4.01 -11.85
C MET A 51 4.00 -4.21 -12.18
N GLY A 52 4.47 -5.46 -12.22
CA GLY A 52 5.83 -5.81 -12.61
C GLY A 52 6.15 -5.63 -14.09
N LEU A 53 5.14 -5.46 -14.95
CA LEU A 53 5.31 -5.27 -16.38
C LEU A 53 5.20 -3.81 -16.80
N ILE A 54 4.91 -2.87 -15.88
CA ILE A 54 4.80 -1.43 -16.20
C ILE A 54 6.16 -0.92 -16.67
N GLU A 55 6.24 -0.47 -17.92
CA GLU A 55 7.50 -0.09 -18.55
C GLU A 55 7.92 1.34 -18.14
N PRO A 56 9.22 1.66 -18.17
CA PRO A 56 9.67 3.04 -18.06
C PRO A 56 8.96 3.96 -19.05
N GLY A 57 8.50 5.12 -18.58
CA GLY A 57 7.74 6.08 -19.39
C GLY A 57 6.28 5.72 -19.63
N GLU A 58 5.79 4.59 -19.11
CA GLU A 58 4.36 4.27 -19.16
C GLU A 58 3.62 4.98 -18.03
N ASP A 59 2.97 6.09 -18.37
CA ASP A 59 2.39 6.97 -17.38
C ASP A 59 1.13 6.39 -16.70
N GLY A 60 1.03 6.66 -15.41
CA GLY A 60 -0.20 6.49 -14.65
C GLY A 60 -1.26 7.51 -15.04
N VAL A 61 -2.47 7.32 -14.49
CA VAL A 61 -3.64 8.14 -14.79
C VAL A 61 -3.97 9.04 -13.59
N VAL A 62 -4.16 10.32 -13.83
CA VAL A 62 -4.67 11.27 -12.82
C VAL A 62 -6.17 11.03 -12.64
N VAL A 63 -6.58 10.81 -11.39
CA VAL A 63 -7.96 10.52 -11.00
C VAL A 63 -8.42 11.58 -10.01
N ALA A 64 -9.60 12.15 -10.26
CA ALA A 64 -10.25 13.02 -9.29
C ALA A 64 -10.91 12.18 -8.18
N ILE A 65 -10.81 12.65 -6.93
CA ILE A 65 -11.36 11.97 -5.75
C ILE A 65 -12.89 11.94 -5.82
N ASP A 66 -13.51 13.04 -6.25
CA ASP A 66 -14.97 13.26 -6.25
C ASP A 66 -15.57 13.28 -7.66
N ALA A 67 -15.10 12.38 -8.54
CA ALA A 67 -15.67 12.19 -9.87
C ALA A 67 -15.70 10.71 -10.27
N GLU A 68 -16.35 10.41 -11.39
CA GLU A 68 -16.28 9.07 -11.98
C GLU A 68 -14.83 8.72 -12.37
N LEU A 69 -14.52 7.42 -12.31
CA LEU A 69 -13.22 6.93 -12.74
C LEU A 69 -13.03 7.17 -14.24
N PRO A 70 -11.86 7.67 -14.68
CA PRO A 70 -11.53 7.75 -16.09
C PRO A 70 -11.61 6.38 -16.78
N ALA A 71 -11.93 6.38 -18.08
CA ALA A 71 -11.95 5.16 -18.87
C ALA A 71 -10.60 4.42 -18.81
N GLY A 72 -10.64 3.09 -18.63
CA GLY A 72 -9.45 2.24 -18.51
C GLY A 72 -8.86 2.12 -17.10
N VAL A 73 -9.30 2.95 -16.13
CA VAL A 73 -8.91 2.79 -14.72
C VAL A 73 -9.67 1.61 -14.10
N LEU A 74 -8.98 0.80 -13.29
CA LEU A 74 -9.57 -0.37 -12.63
C LEU A 74 -10.70 0.05 -11.67
N GLY A 75 -11.81 -0.69 -11.68
CA GLY A 75 -12.97 -0.36 -10.85
C GLY A 75 -12.70 -0.34 -9.34
N GLU A 76 -11.73 -1.14 -8.86
CA GLU A 76 -11.28 -1.17 -7.47
C GLU A 76 -10.60 0.14 -7.00
N VAL A 77 -10.18 1.02 -7.93
CA VAL A 77 -9.60 2.32 -7.60
C VAL A 77 -10.60 3.23 -6.86
N ARG A 78 -11.89 2.90 -6.87
CA ARG A 78 -12.90 3.48 -5.97
C ARG A 78 -12.50 3.40 -4.50
N ILE A 79 -11.80 2.34 -4.07
CA ILE A 79 -11.28 2.22 -2.71
C ILE A 79 -10.32 3.39 -2.42
N HIS A 80 -9.45 3.74 -3.38
CA HIS A 80 -8.47 4.81 -3.24
C HIS A 80 -9.20 6.17 -3.14
N GLN A 81 -10.22 6.41 -3.96
CA GLN A 81 -11.08 7.59 -3.85
C GLN A 81 -11.70 7.71 -2.45
N GLN A 82 -12.30 6.64 -1.93
CA GLN A 82 -12.98 6.66 -0.62
C GLN A 82 -12.00 6.87 0.54
N ILE A 83 -10.80 6.31 0.46
CA ILE A 83 -9.74 6.52 1.45
C ILE A 83 -9.23 7.96 1.39
N TYR A 84 -8.85 8.46 0.20
CA TYR A 84 -8.34 9.82 0.07
C TYR A 84 -9.38 10.89 0.44
N ARG A 85 -10.68 10.64 0.18
CA ARG A 85 -11.76 11.52 0.62
C ARG A 85 -11.84 11.64 2.14
N ARG A 86 -11.63 10.53 2.86
CA ARG A 86 -11.79 10.46 4.32
C ARG A 86 -10.51 10.83 5.09
N ARG A 87 -9.35 10.64 4.47
CA ARG A 87 -8.04 10.73 5.13
C ARG A 87 -7.10 11.64 4.34
N ALA A 88 -7.09 12.92 4.72
CA ALA A 88 -6.29 13.95 4.07
C ALA A 88 -4.78 13.72 4.27
N GLU A 89 -4.39 13.07 5.37
CA GLU A 89 -3.01 12.74 5.70
C GLU A 89 -2.44 11.55 4.92
N VAL A 90 -3.30 10.74 4.28
CA VAL A 90 -2.86 9.62 3.44
C VAL A 90 -2.34 10.18 2.11
N GLY A 91 -1.06 9.93 1.85
CA GLY A 91 -0.37 10.32 0.62
C GLY A 91 -0.18 9.19 -0.38
N ALA A 92 -0.35 7.93 0.03
CA ALA A 92 -0.32 6.78 -0.87
C ALA A 92 -1.23 5.64 -0.41
N VAL A 93 -1.75 4.88 -1.38
CA VAL A 93 -2.58 3.69 -1.16
C VAL A 93 -2.08 2.55 -2.05
N ILE A 94 -1.95 1.37 -1.47
CA ILE A 94 -1.52 0.14 -2.17
C ILE A 94 -2.59 -0.94 -1.98
N ARG A 95 -3.07 -1.50 -3.08
CA ARG A 95 -3.81 -2.76 -3.14
C ARG A 95 -2.87 -3.86 -3.64
N SER A 96 -2.64 -4.87 -2.80
CA SER A 96 -1.62 -5.91 -3.04
C SER A 96 -2.13 -7.32 -2.71
N MET A 97 -1.41 -8.36 -3.11
CA MET A 97 -1.78 -9.77 -2.85
C MET A 97 -0.65 -10.51 -2.13
N PRO A 98 -0.27 -10.12 -0.89
CA PRO A 98 0.82 -10.77 -0.17
C PRO A 98 0.43 -12.21 0.21
N ALA A 99 1.30 -13.17 -0.05
CA ALA A 99 0.96 -14.59 0.01
C ALA A 99 0.68 -15.08 1.44
N GLN A 100 1.51 -14.68 2.41
CA GLN A 100 1.33 -15.07 3.80
C GLN A 100 0.08 -14.40 4.39
N VAL A 101 -0.16 -13.12 4.08
CA VAL A 101 -1.38 -12.41 4.49
C VAL A 101 -2.62 -13.10 3.92
N MET A 102 -2.59 -13.46 2.64
CA MET A 102 -3.66 -14.20 1.97
C MET A 102 -3.96 -15.51 2.69
N THR A 103 -2.94 -16.34 2.94
CA THR A 103 -3.07 -17.61 3.65
C THR A 103 -3.68 -17.45 5.03
N LEU A 104 -3.18 -16.52 5.83
CA LEU A 104 -3.67 -16.26 7.18
C LEU A 104 -5.14 -15.78 7.16
N SER A 105 -5.50 -14.93 6.20
CA SER A 105 -6.85 -14.40 6.05
C SER A 105 -7.90 -15.47 5.73
N CYS A 106 -7.52 -16.56 5.06
CA CYS A 106 -8.41 -17.70 4.81
C CYS A 106 -8.86 -18.39 6.11
N ALA A 107 -8.06 -18.28 7.18
CA ALA A 107 -8.44 -18.71 8.53
C ALA A 107 -9.19 -17.62 9.33
N ARG A 108 -9.58 -16.50 8.68
CA ARG A 108 -10.18 -15.31 9.32
C ARG A 108 -9.29 -14.68 10.39
N LEU A 109 -7.97 -14.78 10.19
CA LEU A 109 -6.97 -14.18 11.08
C LEU A 109 -6.25 -13.04 10.36
N THR A 110 -5.76 -12.07 11.13
CA THR A 110 -4.86 -11.02 10.66
C THR A 110 -3.57 -11.03 11.49
N PRO A 111 -2.44 -10.57 10.93
CA PRO A 111 -1.17 -10.59 11.64
C PRO A 111 -1.24 -9.79 12.94
N GLN A 112 -0.59 -10.31 13.98
CA GLN A 112 -0.52 -9.64 15.27
C GLN A 112 0.82 -8.93 15.46
N SER A 113 0.86 -7.92 16.32
CA SER A 113 2.09 -7.19 16.67
C SER A 113 2.98 -8.02 17.60
N ARG A 114 3.73 -8.98 17.03
CA ARG A 114 4.62 -9.90 17.77
C ARG A 114 6.09 -9.55 17.70
N HIS A 115 6.48 -8.74 16.72
CA HIS A 115 7.87 -8.37 16.47
C HIS A 115 7.98 -6.94 15.96
N GLY A 116 9.22 -6.50 15.71
CA GLY A 116 9.52 -5.11 15.41
C GLY A 116 8.78 -4.53 14.19
N MET A 117 8.50 -5.33 13.16
CA MET A 117 7.79 -4.85 11.97
C MET A 117 6.27 -4.90 12.16
N GLY A 118 5.75 -5.89 12.88
CA GLY A 118 4.35 -5.93 13.27
C GLY A 118 3.93 -4.78 14.21
N ALA A 119 4.89 -4.13 14.88
CA ALA A 119 4.63 -3.00 15.76
C ALA A 119 3.98 -1.78 15.07
N TYR A 120 4.23 -1.59 13.77
CA TYR A 120 3.68 -0.45 12.99
C TYR A 120 2.16 -0.53 12.80
N PHE A 121 1.52 -1.63 13.17
CA PHE A 121 0.07 -1.81 13.10
C PHE A 121 -0.63 -1.71 14.47
N HIS A 122 0.11 -1.32 15.53
CA HIS A 122 -0.44 -0.99 16.86
C HIS A 122 -1.45 -2.01 17.44
N SER A 123 -1.23 -3.30 17.17
CA SER A 123 -2.01 -4.44 17.68
C SER A 123 -3.42 -4.63 17.09
N SER A 124 -3.82 -3.90 16.05
CA SER A 124 -5.06 -4.20 15.33
C SER A 124 -4.92 -4.00 13.83
N ILE A 125 -5.27 -5.05 13.08
CA ILE A 125 -5.42 -4.99 11.62
C ILE A 125 -6.83 -5.50 11.31
N PRO A 126 -7.75 -4.64 10.84
CA PRO A 126 -9.10 -5.04 10.52
C PRO A 126 -9.12 -6.09 9.39
N LEU A 127 -10.08 -7.01 9.48
CA LEU A 127 -10.40 -8.00 8.46
C LEU A 127 -11.71 -7.62 7.75
N TRP A 128 -11.62 -7.29 6.47
CA TRP A 128 -12.77 -7.28 5.57
C TRP A 128 -13.15 -8.72 5.24
N ASP A 129 -14.23 -9.21 5.87
CA ASP A 129 -14.65 -10.62 5.86
C ASP A 129 -15.55 -10.98 4.66
N ASP A 130 -15.34 -10.34 3.51
CA ASP A 130 -16.04 -10.62 2.25
C ASP A 130 -15.01 -10.91 1.14
N PRO A 131 -15.07 -12.10 0.48
CA PRO A 131 -14.10 -12.49 -0.53
C PRO A 131 -14.44 -11.94 -1.92
N GLN A 132 -15.61 -11.31 -2.11
CA GLN A 132 -16.04 -10.80 -3.40
C GLN A 132 -15.14 -9.67 -3.91
N LEU A 133 -15.08 -9.54 -5.23
CA LEU A 133 -14.38 -8.42 -5.87
C LEU A 133 -15.16 -7.13 -5.63
N LEU A 134 -14.48 -6.13 -5.10
CA LEU A 134 -15.05 -4.84 -4.78
C LEU A 134 -15.18 -4.00 -6.05
N ARG A 135 -16.41 -3.79 -6.52
CA ARG A 135 -16.69 -3.13 -7.81
C ARG A 135 -17.66 -1.95 -7.74
N ASP A 136 -18.31 -1.73 -6.61
CA ASP A 136 -19.28 -0.66 -6.41
C ASP A 136 -18.87 0.32 -5.30
N ASP A 137 -19.48 1.50 -5.34
CA ASP A 137 -19.15 2.61 -4.43
C ASP A 137 -19.55 2.33 -2.98
N SER A 138 -20.57 1.49 -2.74
CA SER A 138 -21.05 1.21 -1.39
C SER A 138 -20.09 0.29 -0.65
N GLN A 139 -19.59 -0.75 -1.32
CA GLN A 139 -18.52 -1.59 -0.78
C GLN A 139 -17.21 -0.80 -0.60
N ALA A 140 -16.86 0.07 -1.55
CA ALA A 140 -15.68 0.93 -1.42
C ALA A 140 -15.75 1.85 -0.19
N ALA A 141 -16.91 2.44 0.05
CA ALA A 141 -17.16 3.30 1.21
C ALA A 141 -17.09 2.51 2.52
N ALA A 142 -17.75 1.35 2.58
CA ALA A 142 -17.76 0.48 3.75
C ALA A 142 -16.36 -0.04 4.09
N LEU A 143 -15.56 -0.44 3.10
CA LEU A 143 -14.18 -0.87 3.32
C LEU A 143 -13.32 0.28 3.85
N ALA A 144 -13.44 1.48 3.27
CA ALA A 144 -12.70 2.64 3.76
C ALA A 144 -13.11 3.04 5.20
N GLU A 145 -14.39 2.88 5.55
CA GLU A 145 -14.88 3.06 6.92
C GLU A 145 -14.31 2.02 7.87
N GLN A 146 -14.22 0.76 7.44
CA GLN A 146 -13.62 -0.30 8.26
C GLN A 146 -12.10 -0.14 8.42
N LEU A 147 -11.39 0.35 7.39
CA LEU A 147 -9.99 0.72 7.51
C LEU A 147 -9.80 1.76 8.63
N ALA A 148 -10.71 2.73 8.73
CA ALA A 148 -10.68 3.79 9.73
C ALA A 148 -9.29 4.44 9.81
N GLY A 149 -8.73 4.55 11.03
CA GLY A 149 -7.39 5.09 11.27
C GLY A 149 -6.23 4.10 11.09
N HIS A 150 -6.49 2.84 10.72
CA HIS A 150 -5.43 1.82 10.60
C HIS A 150 -4.55 2.04 9.36
N ALA A 151 -3.30 1.60 9.43
CA ALA A 151 -2.39 1.66 8.29
C ALA A 151 -2.60 0.53 7.28
N ALA A 152 -3.29 -0.55 7.67
CA ALA A 152 -3.58 -1.69 6.83
C ALA A 152 -4.95 -2.28 7.12
N LEU A 153 -5.54 -2.92 6.11
CA LEU A 153 -6.74 -3.73 6.19
C LEU A 153 -6.52 -5.00 5.36
N VAL A 154 -6.83 -6.16 5.94
CA VAL A 154 -6.74 -7.46 5.26
C VAL A 154 -8.10 -7.81 4.68
N MET A 155 -8.12 -8.33 3.46
CA MET A 155 -9.32 -8.78 2.74
C MET A 155 -9.30 -10.30 2.64
N ARG A 156 -10.30 -10.98 3.22
CA ARG A 156 -10.32 -12.44 3.33
C ARG A 156 -10.20 -13.11 1.95
N GLY A 157 -9.11 -13.85 1.75
CA GLY A 157 -8.85 -14.59 0.52
C GLY A 157 -8.67 -13.71 -0.72
N ASN A 158 -8.40 -12.41 -0.55
CA ASN A 158 -8.23 -11.47 -1.66
C ASN A 158 -6.90 -10.70 -1.58
N GLY A 159 -6.44 -10.30 -0.39
CA GLY A 159 -5.15 -9.61 -0.20
C GLY A 159 -5.22 -8.54 0.88
N ALA A 160 -4.57 -7.39 0.67
CA ALA A 160 -4.63 -6.26 1.60
C ALA A 160 -4.74 -4.90 0.91
N ILE A 161 -5.19 -3.91 1.69
CA ILE A 161 -5.03 -2.48 1.45
C ILE A 161 -4.04 -1.95 2.48
N VAL A 162 -3.06 -1.17 2.04
CA VAL A 162 -2.09 -0.49 2.91
C VAL A 162 -2.02 0.98 2.53
N VAL A 163 -1.96 1.85 3.54
CA VAL A 163 -1.87 3.31 3.37
C VAL A 163 -0.63 3.87 4.08
N GLY A 164 -0.11 4.98 3.57
CA GLY A 164 0.99 5.71 4.18
C GLY A 164 0.96 7.18 3.79
N ALA A 165 1.79 8.01 4.42
CA ALA A 165 1.98 9.41 4.06
C ALA A 165 2.72 9.57 2.72
N SER A 166 3.39 8.52 2.23
CA SER A 166 4.07 8.46 0.93
C SER A 166 4.10 7.04 0.38
N LEU A 167 4.47 6.87 -0.90
CA LEU A 167 4.68 5.53 -1.47
C LEU A 167 5.83 4.79 -0.77
N VAL A 168 6.87 5.51 -0.36
CA VAL A 168 7.99 4.97 0.43
C VAL A 168 7.50 4.30 1.72
N GLU A 169 6.63 4.99 2.46
CA GLU A 169 6.05 4.44 3.69
C GLU A 169 5.07 3.30 3.39
N ALA A 170 4.11 3.51 2.48
CA ALA A 170 3.10 2.50 2.16
C ALA A 170 3.72 1.19 1.64
N LEU A 171 4.76 1.27 0.79
CA LEU A 171 5.49 0.11 0.28
C LEU A 171 6.19 -0.63 1.41
N THR A 172 6.84 0.10 2.32
CA THR A 172 7.51 -0.48 3.48
C THR A 172 6.53 -1.19 4.40
N LEU A 173 5.41 -0.53 4.73
CA LEU A 173 4.35 -1.12 5.56
C LEU A 173 3.73 -2.34 4.88
N ASN A 174 3.59 -2.35 3.56
CA ASN A 174 3.09 -3.52 2.84
C ASN A 174 4.04 -4.73 2.95
N TRP A 175 5.36 -4.50 2.96
CA TRP A 175 6.34 -5.55 3.26
C TRP A 175 6.30 -5.98 4.73
N TYR A 176 6.16 -5.04 5.68
CA TYR A 176 6.01 -5.37 7.11
C TYR A 176 4.76 -6.19 7.41
N LEU A 177 3.67 -5.94 6.69
CA LEU A 177 2.43 -6.70 6.81
C LEU A 177 2.65 -8.17 6.42
N GLU A 178 3.33 -8.42 5.31
CA GLU A 178 3.68 -9.77 4.87
C GLU A 178 4.62 -10.47 5.86
N ASP A 179 5.63 -9.76 6.36
CA ASP A 179 6.56 -10.30 7.35
C ASP A 179 5.87 -10.63 8.69
N ALA A 180 4.90 -9.80 9.11
CA ALA A 180 4.07 -10.09 10.28
C ALA A 180 3.20 -11.34 10.06
N ALA A 181 2.61 -11.51 8.87
CA ALA A 181 1.85 -12.71 8.54
C ALA A 181 2.73 -13.96 8.55
N ARG A 182 3.97 -13.86 8.03
CA ARG A 182 4.97 -14.93 8.08
C ARG A 182 5.26 -15.37 9.52
N ILE A 183 5.45 -14.42 10.44
CA ILE A 183 5.67 -14.73 11.87
C ILE A 183 4.46 -15.40 12.49
N GLU A 184 3.25 -14.89 12.24
CA GLU A 184 2.01 -15.49 12.76
C GLU A 184 1.85 -16.94 12.31
N LEU A 185 2.00 -17.21 11.01
CA LEU A 185 1.88 -18.55 10.45
C LEU A 185 2.93 -19.52 11.00
N GLN A 186 4.18 -19.06 11.18
CA GLN A 186 5.24 -19.88 11.76
C GLN A 186 4.98 -20.24 13.22
N LEU A 187 4.44 -19.30 14.01
CA LEU A 187 4.06 -19.56 15.39
C LEU A 187 2.90 -20.54 15.48
N LEU A 188 1.85 -20.35 14.67
CA LEU A 188 0.71 -21.28 14.59
C LEU A 188 1.16 -22.69 14.18
N ALA A 189 2.03 -22.81 13.18
CA ALA A 189 2.58 -24.10 12.75
C ALA A 189 3.40 -24.80 13.84
N ALA A 190 4.08 -24.03 14.70
CA ALA A 190 4.81 -24.55 15.84
C ALA A 190 3.93 -24.82 17.08
N GLY A 191 2.62 -24.52 17.03
CA GLY A 191 1.72 -24.61 18.19
C GLY A 191 2.04 -23.58 19.27
N LEU A 192 2.66 -22.46 18.90
CA LEU A 192 3.07 -21.39 19.81
C LEU A 192 2.12 -20.20 19.70
N ALA A 193 1.73 -19.64 20.84
CA ALA A 193 0.97 -18.40 20.84
C ALA A 193 1.88 -17.18 20.58
N GLY A 194 3.09 -17.14 21.14
CA GLY A 194 3.97 -15.96 21.13
C GLY A 194 3.40 -14.76 21.92
N PRO A 195 4.22 -13.97 22.63
CA PRO A 195 3.72 -12.77 23.31
C PRO A 195 3.32 -11.70 22.29
N LEU A 196 2.33 -10.88 22.66
CA LEU A 196 1.99 -9.65 21.93
C LEU A 196 2.79 -8.49 22.51
N LEU A 197 3.22 -7.59 21.65
CA LEU A 197 3.73 -6.29 22.07
C LEU A 197 2.58 -5.46 22.64
N SER A 198 2.80 -4.87 23.81
CA SER A 198 1.91 -3.89 24.41
C SER A 198 1.81 -2.62 23.57
N ALA A 199 0.75 -1.83 23.77
CA ALA A 199 0.59 -0.53 23.11
C ALA A 199 1.79 0.41 23.33
N GLY A 200 2.41 0.37 24.51
CA GLY A 200 3.61 1.16 24.81
C GLY A 200 4.84 0.66 24.06
N GLU A 201 4.99 -0.65 23.88
CA GLU A 201 6.09 -1.23 23.10
C GLU A 201 5.93 -0.96 21.62
N THR A 202 4.71 -1.12 21.07
CA THR A 202 4.44 -0.82 19.66
C THR A 202 4.67 0.65 19.36
N ALA A 203 4.18 1.57 20.19
CA ALA A 203 4.39 3.02 20.03
C ALA A 203 5.87 3.42 20.04
N ARG A 204 6.70 2.82 20.91
CA ARG A 204 8.15 3.10 20.93
C ARG A 204 8.88 2.47 19.75
N ARG A 205 8.44 1.29 19.30
CA ARG A 205 9.13 0.53 18.25
C ARG A 205 8.80 1.02 16.85
N ALA A 206 7.58 1.50 16.62
CA ALA A 206 7.11 2.07 15.35
C ALA A 206 7.67 3.50 15.16
N THR A 207 8.99 3.61 15.06
CA THR A 207 9.70 4.88 14.87
C THR A 207 9.98 5.14 13.39
N ASN A 208 10.04 6.42 13.03
CA ASN A 208 10.45 6.88 11.70
C ASN A 208 11.92 7.36 11.70
N SER A 209 12.61 7.27 12.84
CA SER A 209 14.01 7.68 12.97
C SER A 209 14.97 6.72 12.24
N GLY A 210 16.14 7.22 11.84
CA GLY A 210 17.21 6.37 11.31
C GLY A 210 16.98 5.86 9.87
N ARG A 211 16.19 6.58 9.07
CA ARG A 211 15.93 6.27 7.66
C ARG A 211 15.34 4.86 7.43
N ILE A 212 14.45 4.41 8.33
CA ILE A 212 13.92 3.04 8.30
C ILE A 212 13.15 2.77 7.00
N PHE A 213 12.31 3.72 6.57
CA PHE A 213 11.49 3.54 5.36
C PHE A 213 12.33 3.70 4.09
N GLU A 214 13.24 4.67 4.05
CA GLU A 214 14.10 4.95 2.91
C GLU A 214 15.04 3.77 2.63
N ARG A 215 15.57 3.14 3.68
CA ARG A 215 16.38 1.92 3.50
C ARG A 215 15.59 0.75 2.92
N MET A 216 14.33 0.60 3.31
CA MET A 216 13.48 -0.44 2.75
C MET A 216 13.11 -0.11 1.30
N TRP A 217 12.83 1.15 0.99
CA TRP A 217 12.66 1.62 -0.38
C TRP A 217 13.88 1.32 -1.24
N ASP A 218 15.08 1.71 -0.80
CA ASP A 218 16.34 1.44 -1.50
C ASP A 218 16.52 -0.07 -1.75
N HIS A 219 16.18 -0.89 -0.76
CA HIS A 219 16.25 -2.35 -0.88
C HIS A 219 15.26 -2.92 -1.91
N LEU A 220 13.98 -2.53 -1.84
CA LEU A 220 12.92 -3.06 -2.70
C LEU A 220 12.99 -2.53 -4.14
N THR A 221 13.57 -1.33 -4.31
CA THR A 221 13.77 -0.69 -5.62
C THR A 221 15.14 -0.96 -6.22
N ALA A 222 16.02 -1.69 -5.53
CA ALA A 222 17.32 -2.07 -6.05
C ALA A 222 17.20 -2.79 -7.41
N GLY A 223 17.97 -2.33 -8.39
CA GLY A 223 17.97 -2.87 -9.75
C GLY A 223 16.79 -2.42 -10.62
N ASP A 224 15.96 -1.48 -10.16
CA ASP A 224 14.91 -0.91 -11.00
C ASP A 224 15.48 -0.03 -12.13
N ALA A 225 14.91 -0.14 -13.32
CA ALA A 225 15.38 0.54 -14.53
C ALA A 225 15.31 2.08 -14.45
N GLU A 226 14.45 2.65 -13.59
CA GLU A 226 14.29 4.10 -13.44
C GLU A 226 14.99 4.65 -12.18
N ALA A 227 15.63 3.81 -11.36
CA ALA A 227 16.20 4.23 -10.07
C ALA A 227 17.25 5.34 -10.17
N ALA A 228 18.13 5.28 -11.17
CA ALA A 228 19.15 6.30 -11.37
C ALA A 228 18.54 7.68 -11.73
N VAL A 229 17.45 7.69 -12.51
CA VAL A 229 16.74 8.90 -12.91
C VAL A 229 15.97 9.47 -11.72
N TYR A 230 15.30 8.62 -10.94
CA TYR A 230 14.57 9.01 -9.74
C TYR A 230 15.46 9.75 -8.73
N LEU A 231 16.67 9.24 -8.48
CA LEU A 231 17.62 9.88 -7.55
C LEU A 231 18.10 11.25 -8.06
N GLN A 232 18.24 11.43 -9.37
CA GLN A 232 18.65 12.71 -9.96
C GLN A 232 17.53 13.75 -9.86
N ASP A 233 16.31 13.37 -10.24
CA ASP A 233 15.14 14.26 -10.23
C ASP A 233 14.73 14.62 -8.77
N GLY A 234 14.82 13.67 -7.83
CA GLY A 234 14.52 13.91 -6.41
C GLY A 234 15.49 14.87 -5.70
N LEU A 235 16.75 14.96 -6.17
CA LEU A 235 17.70 15.96 -5.68
C LEU A 235 17.42 17.36 -6.24
N GLN A 236 16.71 17.47 -7.36
CA GLN A 236 16.37 18.76 -7.98
C GLN A 236 15.09 19.38 -7.42
N GLU A 237 14.12 18.58 -6.97
CA GLU A 237 12.89 19.08 -6.34
C GLU A 237 13.08 19.47 -4.86
N GLY A 238 14.17 19.04 -4.23
CA GLY A 238 14.49 19.28 -2.82
C GLY A 238 15.36 20.51 -2.52
N ASN A 239 15.59 21.40 -3.49
CA ASN A 239 16.43 22.60 -3.37
C ASN A 239 15.70 23.88 -3.78
#